data_AF-A0A2V6B3J0-F1
#
_entry.id   AF-A0A2V6B3J0-F1
#
_cell.length_a   1.000
_cell.length_b   1.000
_cell.length_c   1.000
_cell.angle_alpha   90.00
_cell.angle_beta   90.00
_cell.angle_gamma   90.00
#
_symmetry.space_group_name_H-M   'P 1'
#
loop_
_entity.id
_entity.type
_entity.pdbx_description
1 polymer ?
#
loop_
_entity_poly.entity_id
_entity_poly.type
_entity_poly.pdbx_seq_one_letter_code
_entity_poly.pdbx_strand_id
1 'polypeptide(L)'
;MVLVTGGALSHQAALASAELYDPGIVVATKVDGRGHINSQGDRVTFQFRASQSADSTSVDYFFFCDPAAGMCMTKGKIQSLSITGNTASFSGVGRLDNGTKVRFSVNVTDNGEPGISDTISISLTNGYSASGTLISGDIRIH
;
A
#
# COMPACT_ATOMS: atom_id res chain seq x y z
N MET A 1 -36.09 -27.89 45.37
CA MET A 1 -34.84 -28.48 45.89
C MET A 1 -33.98 -28.86 44.71
N VAL A 2 -32.71 -28.51 44.82
CA VAL A 2 -31.65 -28.42 43.80
C VAL A 2 -31.43 -29.72 43.02
N LEU A 3 -31.08 -29.61 41.74
CA LEU A 3 -29.89 -30.28 41.19
C LEU A 3 -29.39 -29.54 39.93
N VAL A 4 -28.25 -28.87 40.06
CA VAL A 4 -27.43 -28.36 38.95
C VAL A 4 -26.35 -29.41 38.71
N THR A 5 -26.16 -29.85 37.47
CA THR A 5 -25.14 -30.81 37.06
C THR A 5 -24.25 -30.22 35.96
N GLY A 6 -22.93 -30.17 36.24
CA GLY A 6 -21.75 -30.32 35.36
C GLY A 6 -21.69 -29.56 34.02
N GLY A 7 -20.58 -29.00 33.56
CA GLY A 7 -19.17 -29.27 33.81
C GLY A 7 -18.41 -28.87 32.53
N ALA A 8 -17.22 -28.28 32.71
CA ALA A 8 -16.43 -27.54 31.72
C ALA A 8 -15.96 -28.35 30.49
N LEU A 9 -15.49 -27.65 29.44
CA LEU A 9 -14.08 -27.71 29.02
C LEU A 9 -13.74 -26.58 28.02
N SER A 10 -12.63 -25.92 28.35
CA SER A 10 -11.90 -24.86 27.65
C SER A 10 -11.84 -25.01 26.13
N HIS A 11 -12.17 -23.94 25.40
CA HIS A 11 -11.21 -23.19 24.57
C HIS A 11 -11.86 -21.88 24.04
N GLN A 12 -11.03 -20.85 24.02
CA GLN A 12 -11.19 -19.55 23.35
C GLN A 12 -12.12 -18.54 24.03
N ALA A 13 -11.45 -17.56 24.66
CA ALA A 13 -12.03 -16.32 25.14
C ALA A 13 -12.95 -15.69 24.09
N ALA A 14 -14.12 -15.30 24.54
CA ALA A 14 -15.06 -14.48 23.79
C ALA A 14 -14.39 -13.17 23.38
N LEU A 15 -14.37 -12.89 22.08
CA LEU A 15 -14.49 -11.52 21.57
C LEU A 15 -15.60 -11.56 20.52
N ALA A 16 -16.73 -10.99 20.94
CA ALA A 16 -17.94 -10.70 20.20
C ALA A 16 -17.87 -10.88 18.66
N SER A 17 -18.51 -11.94 18.15
CA SER A 17 -19.05 -11.93 16.78
C SER A 17 -20.33 -11.10 16.76
N ALA A 18 -20.17 -9.79 16.87
CA ALA A 18 -21.23 -8.83 16.67
C ALA A 18 -20.76 -7.84 15.61
N GLU A 19 -20.61 -8.31 14.38
CA GLU A 19 -20.61 -7.41 13.23
C GLU A 19 -21.74 -7.91 12.34
N LEU A 20 -22.86 -7.22 12.55
CA LEU A 20 -24.09 -7.22 11.79
C LEU A 20 -23.81 -7.21 10.28
N TYR A 21 -24.66 -7.88 9.50
CA TYR A 21 -24.76 -7.74 8.05
C TYR A 21 -24.68 -6.25 7.63
N ASP A 22 -23.57 -5.85 7.00
CA ASP A 22 -23.37 -4.50 6.45
C ASP A 22 -23.45 -4.58 4.91
N PRO A 23 -24.33 -3.80 4.25
CA PRO A 23 -24.71 -4.04 2.87
C PRO A 23 -23.58 -3.62 1.93
N GLY A 24 -22.82 -4.60 1.44
CA GLY A 24 -21.97 -4.43 0.26
C GLY A 24 -20.92 -3.33 0.37
N ILE A 25 -20.10 -3.34 1.44
CA ILE A 25 -18.79 -2.69 1.36
C ILE A 25 -18.05 -3.35 0.20
N VAL A 26 -17.92 -2.62 -0.90
CA VAL A 26 -16.93 -2.95 -1.93
C VAL A 26 -15.59 -2.69 -1.27
N VAL A 27 -14.98 -3.74 -0.72
CA VAL A 27 -13.64 -3.66 -0.17
C VAL A 27 -12.71 -3.44 -1.35
N ALA A 28 -12.01 -2.31 -1.35
CA ALA A 28 -11.02 -2.04 -2.37
C ALA A 28 -9.89 -3.10 -2.28
N THR A 29 -9.55 -3.69 -3.41
CA THR A 29 -8.55 -4.76 -3.50
C THR A 29 -7.42 -4.41 -4.46
N LYS A 30 -7.52 -3.29 -5.18
CA LYS A 30 -6.50 -2.84 -6.11
C LYS A 30 -6.14 -1.38 -5.85
N VAL A 31 -4.87 -1.06 -6.07
CA VAL A 31 -4.43 0.33 -6.17
C VAL A 31 -3.46 0.46 -7.34
N ASP A 32 -3.64 1.49 -8.14
CA ASP A 32 -2.65 1.88 -9.13
C ASP A 32 -2.40 3.39 -9.08
N GLY A 33 -1.22 3.78 -9.52
CA GLY A 33 -0.84 5.17 -9.47
C GLY A 33 0.34 5.44 -10.37
N ARG A 34 0.36 6.65 -10.91
CA ARG A 34 1.49 7.16 -11.68
C ARG A 34 1.58 8.66 -11.47
N GLY A 35 2.77 9.20 -11.50
CA GLY A 35 2.93 10.64 -11.37
C GLY A 35 4.33 11.03 -10.96
N HIS A 36 4.42 12.26 -10.49
CA HIS A 36 5.62 12.73 -9.84
C HIS A 36 5.31 13.70 -8.71
N ILE A 37 6.21 13.71 -7.73
CA ILE A 37 6.27 14.68 -6.64
C ILE A 37 7.54 15.51 -6.81
N ASN A 38 7.59 16.67 -6.15
CA ASN A 38 8.86 17.32 -5.88
C ASN A 38 9.34 16.93 -4.48
N SER A 39 10.52 16.32 -4.39
CA SER A 39 11.20 16.03 -3.15
C SER A 39 12.46 16.89 -3.09
N GLN A 40 12.58 17.74 -2.07
CA GLN A 40 13.74 18.64 -1.88
C GLN A 40 14.09 19.56 -3.07
N GLY A 41 13.11 19.85 -3.94
CA GLY A 41 13.30 20.67 -5.14
C GLY A 41 13.48 19.87 -6.43
N ASP A 42 13.60 18.54 -6.34
CA ASP A 42 13.82 17.65 -7.47
C ASP A 42 12.63 16.74 -7.76
N ARG A 43 12.49 16.34 -9.03
CA ARG A 43 11.37 15.53 -9.51
C ARG A 43 11.61 14.04 -9.21
N VAL A 44 10.74 13.46 -8.40
CA VAL A 44 10.68 12.01 -8.18
C VAL A 44 9.49 11.45 -8.96
N THR A 45 9.76 10.59 -9.94
CA THR A 45 8.72 9.94 -10.75
C THR A 45 8.40 8.57 -10.20
N PHE A 46 7.14 8.17 -10.18
CA PHE A 46 6.71 6.84 -9.75
C PHE A 46 5.62 6.28 -10.64
N GLN A 47 5.53 4.95 -10.65
CA GLN A 47 4.43 4.20 -11.24
C GLN A 47 4.28 2.86 -10.53
N PHE A 48 3.05 2.47 -10.20
CA PHE A 48 2.80 1.19 -9.57
C PHE A 48 1.43 0.63 -9.92
N ARG A 49 1.31 -0.67 -9.70
CA ARG A 49 0.06 -1.39 -9.57
C ARG A 49 0.26 -2.44 -8.49
N ALA A 50 -0.65 -2.47 -7.53
CA ALA A 50 -0.69 -3.47 -6.46
C ALA A 50 -2.10 -4.02 -6.35
N SER A 51 -2.22 -5.32 -6.10
CA SER A 51 -3.51 -5.98 -5.88
C SER A 51 -3.41 -6.99 -4.75
N GLN A 52 -4.54 -7.26 -4.08
CA GLN A 52 -4.62 -8.38 -3.16
C GLN A 52 -4.61 -9.68 -4.00
N SER A 53 -3.80 -10.68 -3.61
CA SER A 53 -3.50 -11.87 -4.43
C SER A 53 -4.71 -12.66 -4.92
N ALA A 54 -5.88 -12.53 -4.30
CA ALA A 54 -7.12 -13.20 -4.74
C ALA A 54 -7.70 -12.59 -6.04
N ASP A 55 -7.35 -11.34 -6.36
CA ASP A 55 -7.94 -10.56 -7.46
C ASP A 55 -6.96 -10.24 -8.60
N SER A 56 -5.71 -10.73 -8.50
CA SER A 56 -4.66 -10.36 -9.45
C SER A 56 -4.78 -11.11 -10.78
N THR A 57 -5.55 -10.56 -11.72
CA THR A 57 -5.44 -10.90 -13.16
C THR A 57 -4.27 -10.18 -13.84
N SER A 58 -3.69 -9.19 -13.14
CA SER A 58 -2.60 -8.33 -13.60
C SER A 58 -1.30 -8.56 -12.84
N VAL A 59 -0.18 -8.23 -13.45
CA VAL A 59 1.15 -8.26 -12.80
C VAL A 59 1.31 -7.00 -11.94
N ASP A 60 1.57 -7.21 -10.64
CA ASP A 60 1.92 -6.15 -9.70
C ASP A 60 3.39 -5.72 -9.87
N TYR A 61 3.64 -4.42 -9.76
CA TYR A 61 4.98 -3.85 -9.87
C TYR A 61 5.08 -2.48 -9.22
N PHE A 62 6.30 -2.09 -8.88
CA PHE A 62 6.64 -0.75 -8.45
C PHE A 62 7.85 -0.21 -9.22
N PHE A 63 7.72 1.00 -9.73
CA PHE A 63 8.76 1.80 -10.35
C PHE A 63 8.87 3.14 -9.60
N PHE A 64 10.10 3.58 -9.34
CA PHE A 64 10.35 4.99 -9.01
C PHE A 64 11.75 5.40 -9.48
N CYS A 65 11.94 6.70 -9.69
CA CYS A 65 13.25 7.27 -10.03
C CYS A 65 13.35 8.70 -9.50
N ASP A 66 14.40 8.93 -8.72
CA ASP A 66 14.89 10.22 -8.27
C ASP A 66 16.30 10.41 -8.86
N PRO A 67 16.43 11.16 -9.96
CA PRO A 67 17.71 11.41 -10.61
C PRO A 67 18.67 12.22 -9.75
N ALA A 68 18.18 13.11 -8.87
CA ALA A 68 19.02 13.97 -8.06
C ALA A 68 19.72 13.19 -6.95
N ALA A 69 19.02 12.22 -6.35
CA ALA A 69 19.62 11.27 -5.41
C ALA A 69 20.38 10.11 -6.10
N GLY A 70 20.27 9.97 -7.42
CA GLY A 70 20.82 8.81 -8.15
C GLY A 70 20.10 7.49 -7.81
N MET A 71 18.82 7.58 -7.44
CA MET A 71 18.04 6.49 -6.87
C MET A 71 16.91 6.09 -7.81
N CYS A 72 17.11 5.03 -8.58
CA CYS A 72 16.07 4.51 -9.48
C CYS A 72 15.88 3.00 -9.27
N MET A 73 14.63 2.58 -9.22
CA MET A 73 14.18 1.19 -9.15
C MET A 73 13.24 0.94 -10.32
N THR A 74 13.69 0.13 -11.26
CA THR A 74 12.91 -0.14 -12.48
C THR A 74 11.88 -1.26 -12.32
N LYS A 75 12.12 -2.22 -11.42
CA LYS A 75 11.26 -3.40 -11.19
C LYS A 75 11.26 -3.81 -9.71
N GLY A 76 10.37 -3.21 -8.94
CA GLY A 76 10.04 -3.65 -7.58
C GLY A 76 9.00 -4.76 -7.59
N LYS A 77 9.25 -5.85 -6.86
CA LYS A 77 8.26 -6.90 -6.59
C LYS A 77 7.50 -6.55 -5.32
N ILE A 78 6.22 -6.27 -5.46
CA ILE A 78 5.31 -6.06 -4.33
C ILE A 78 5.04 -7.42 -3.66
N GLN A 79 5.02 -7.42 -2.33
CA GLN A 79 4.83 -8.62 -1.50
C GLN A 79 3.65 -8.49 -0.53
N SER A 80 3.30 -7.26 -0.16
CA SER A 80 2.15 -6.98 0.69
C SER A 80 1.42 -5.74 0.21
N LEU A 81 0.11 -5.74 0.36
CA LEU A 81 -0.78 -4.60 0.16
C LEU A 81 -1.79 -4.59 1.30
N SER A 82 -2.04 -3.42 1.85
CA SER A 82 -3.14 -3.14 2.78
C SER A 82 -3.85 -1.88 2.31
N ILE A 83 -5.17 -1.92 2.23
CA ILE A 83 -6.00 -0.79 1.84
C ILE A 83 -6.93 -0.46 3.00
N THR A 84 -7.09 0.83 3.32
CA THR A 84 -7.97 1.32 4.38
C THR A 84 -8.57 2.64 3.93
N GLY A 85 -9.87 2.63 3.60
CA GLY A 85 -10.55 3.78 3.02
C GLY A 85 -9.88 4.23 1.73
N ASN A 86 -9.47 5.50 1.68
CA ASN A 86 -8.78 6.11 0.55
C ASN A 86 -7.23 6.06 0.66
N THR A 87 -6.69 5.22 1.53
CA THR A 87 -5.25 5.06 1.70
C THR A 87 -4.84 3.62 1.43
N ALA A 88 -3.70 3.44 0.76
CA ALA A 88 -3.08 2.14 0.56
C ALA A 88 -1.62 2.15 1.01
N SER A 89 -1.19 1.06 1.63
CA SER A 89 0.21 0.81 1.97
C SER A 89 0.65 -0.50 1.37
N PHE A 90 1.73 -0.47 0.60
CA PHE A 90 2.32 -1.65 0.00
C PHE A 90 3.82 -1.69 0.21
N SER A 91 4.34 -2.91 0.31
CA SER A 91 5.77 -3.13 0.56
C SER A 91 6.28 -4.28 -0.28
N GLY A 92 7.60 -4.31 -0.47
CA GLY A 92 8.22 -5.33 -1.29
C GLY A 92 9.73 -5.23 -1.35
N VAL A 93 10.29 -5.88 -2.34
CA VAL A 93 11.74 -5.93 -2.57
C VAL A 93 12.07 -5.54 -3.99
N GLY A 94 13.20 -4.89 -4.17
CA GLY A 94 13.69 -4.51 -5.49
C GLY A 94 15.20 -4.36 -5.51
N ARG A 95 15.70 -4.12 -6.71
CA ARG A 95 17.09 -3.70 -6.93
C ARG A 95 17.08 -2.29 -7.49
N LEU A 96 17.95 -1.45 -6.95
CA LEU A 96 18.26 -0.16 -7.52
C LEU A 96 19.16 -0.36 -8.75
N ASP A 97 19.23 0.64 -9.62
CA ASP A 97 20.03 0.58 -10.84
C ASP A 97 21.54 0.46 -10.57
N ASN A 98 22.00 0.90 -9.38
CA ASN A 98 23.37 0.66 -8.91
C ASN A 98 23.62 -0.78 -8.41
N GLY A 99 22.65 -1.69 -8.52
CA GLY A 99 22.73 -3.09 -8.12
C GLY A 99 22.36 -3.39 -6.67
N THR A 100 22.16 -2.37 -5.84
CA THR A 100 21.83 -2.53 -4.41
C THR A 100 20.44 -3.15 -4.23
N LYS A 101 20.34 -4.21 -3.42
CA LYS A 101 19.05 -4.78 -3.02
C LYS A 101 18.49 -3.98 -1.85
N VAL A 102 17.22 -3.58 -1.94
CA VAL A 102 16.51 -2.87 -0.88
C VAL A 102 15.12 -3.45 -0.69
N ARG A 103 14.55 -3.27 0.51
CA ARG A 103 13.11 -3.34 0.70
C ARG A 103 12.53 -1.95 0.56
N PHE A 104 11.34 -1.85 -0.02
CA PHE A 104 10.60 -0.59 -0.13
C PHE A 104 9.31 -0.70 0.67
N SER A 105 8.89 0.43 1.25
CA SER A 105 7.56 0.64 1.81
C SER A 105 7.01 1.92 1.21
N VAL A 106 5.80 1.83 0.67
CA VAL A 106 5.12 2.94 0.01
C VAL A 106 3.74 3.12 0.62
N ASN A 107 3.41 4.35 0.98
CA ASN A 107 2.08 4.74 1.41
C ASN A 107 1.54 5.78 0.44
N VAL A 108 0.28 5.61 0.04
CA VAL A 108 -0.42 6.51 -0.86
C VAL A 108 -1.80 6.85 -0.34
N THR A 109 -2.26 8.06 -0.61
CA THR A 109 -3.64 8.49 -0.33
C THR A 109 -4.23 9.11 -1.59
N ASP A 110 -5.36 8.55 -2.02
CA ASP A 110 -6.21 9.05 -3.10
C ASP A 110 -7.16 10.10 -2.53
N ASN A 111 -7.01 11.36 -2.94
CA ASN A 111 -7.85 12.48 -2.49
C ASN A 111 -8.86 12.90 -3.58
N GLY A 112 -9.12 12.01 -4.55
CA GLY A 112 -10.06 12.19 -5.64
C GLY A 112 -9.52 12.98 -6.83
N GLU A 113 -10.33 13.09 -7.87
CA GLU A 113 -9.95 13.82 -9.08
C GLU A 113 -9.70 15.32 -8.82
N PRO A 114 -8.68 15.93 -9.46
CA PRO A 114 -7.91 15.41 -10.61
C PRO A 114 -6.59 14.68 -10.24
N GLY A 115 -6.44 14.20 -8.99
CA GLY A 115 -5.25 13.44 -8.54
C GLY A 115 -4.06 14.29 -8.07
N ILE A 116 -4.06 15.60 -8.32
CA ILE A 116 -2.99 16.51 -7.87
C ILE A 116 -3.01 16.76 -6.35
N SER A 117 -4.08 16.36 -5.67
CA SER A 117 -4.18 16.40 -4.20
C SER A 117 -3.71 15.10 -3.57
N ASP A 118 -3.45 14.06 -4.37
CA ASP A 118 -3.01 12.78 -3.87
C ASP A 118 -1.63 12.90 -3.25
N THR A 119 -1.33 12.00 -2.33
CA THR A 119 -0.04 11.99 -1.66
C THR A 119 0.63 10.63 -1.77
N ILE A 120 1.95 10.65 -1.77
CA ILE A 120 2.78 9.45 -1.74
C ILE A 120 3.96 9.66 -0.79
N SER A 121 4.33 8.59 -0.09
CA SER A 121 5.55 8.49 0.69
C SER A 121 6.26 7.19 0.36
N ILE A 122 7.55 7.27 0.07
CA ILE A 122 8.43 6.17 -0.30
C ILE A 122 9.55 6.12 0.73
N SER A 123 9.83 4.93 1.25
CA SER A 123 10.97 4.68 2.13
C SER A 123 11.67 3.38 1.73
N LEU A 124 13.00 3.39 1.84
CA LEU A 124 13.86 2.25 1.51
C LEU A 124 14.75 1.89 2.69
N THR A 125 15.14 0.62 2.77
CA THR A 125 16.01 0.12 3.86
C THR A 125 17.43 0.69 3.84
N ASN A 126 17.85 1.35 2.77
CA ASN A 126 19.16 2.03 2.70
C ASN A 126 19.12 3.48 3.21
N GLY A 127 17.99 3.91 3.81
CA GLY A 127 17.83 5.24 4.40
C GLY A 127 17.27 6.30 3.45
N TYR A 128 17.09 6.00 2.17
CA TYR A 128 16.41 6.91 1.24
C TYR A 128 14.92 7.02 1.58
N SER A 129 14.41 8.24 1.50
CA SER A 129 12.99 8.54 1.63
C SER A 129 12.61 9.73 0.76
N ALA A 130 11.43 9.68 0.16
CA ALA A 130 10.83 10.78 -0.58
C ALA A 130 9.33 10.79 -0.33
N SER A 131 8.74 11.97 -0.11
CA SER A 131 7.30 12.10 0.09
C SER A 131 6.82 13.46 -0.40
N GLY A 132 5.53 13.52 -0.73
CA GLY A 132 4.92 14.77 -1.16
C GLY A 132 3.54 14.58 -1.78
N THR A 133 2.95 15.72 -2.12
CA THR A 133 1.74 15.82 -2.93
C THR A 133 2.09 15.71 -4.40
N LEU A 134 1.25 15.04 -5.19
CA LEU A 134 1.44 14.90 -6.63
C LEU A 134 1.39 16.27 -7.31
N ILE A 135 2.35 16.50 -8.20
CA ILE A 135 2.35 17.70 -9.06
C ILE A 135 1.63 17.38 -10.37
N SER A 136 1.69 16.12 -10.79
CA SER A 136 0.96 15.58 -11.91
C SER A 136 0.83 14.08 -11.74
N GLY A 137 -0.18 13.50 -12.36
CA GLY A 137 -0.52 12.10 -12.22
C GLY A 137 -1.77 11.92 -11.39
N ASP A 138 -1.96 10.69 -10.93
CA ASP A 138 -3.17 10.25 -10.25
C ASP A 138 -2.90 8.94 -9.53
N ILE A 139 -3.54 8.75 -8.38
CA ILE A 139 -3.60 7.51 -7.62
C ILE A 139 -5.07 7.10 -7.55
N ARG A 140 -5.36 5.85 -7.86
CA ARG A 140 -6.71 5.29 -7.78
C ARG A 140 -6.75 4.04 -6.94
N ILE A 141 -7.68 4.04 -5.99
CA ILE A 141 -8.03 2.87 -5.18
C ILE A 141 -9.35 2.29 -5.69
N HIS A 142 -9.39 0.97 -5.90
CA HIS A 142 -10.52 0.23 -6.49
C HIS A 142 -10.89 -0.97 -5.65
#